data_AF-A0A973KK54-F1
#
_entry.id   AF-A0A973KK54-F1
#
_cell.length_a   1.000
_cell.length_b   1.000
_cell.length_c   1.000
_cell.angle_alpha   90.00
_cell.angle_beta   90.00
_cell.angle_gamma   90.00
#
_symmetry.space_group_name_H-M   'P 1'
#
loop_
_entity.id
_entity.type
_entity.pdbx_description
1 polymer ?
#
loop_
_entity_poly.entity_id
_entity_poly.type
_entity_poly.pdbx_seq_one_letter_code
_entity_poly.pdbx_strand_id
1 'polypeptide(L)'
;MRAGRLTASVAGIIALTLTAAGCGLSGGGSGGGDGTAGGCKVDKGNVGSGKLTGDVKGQITFQTTNLKKDFGSFFNGVIASFEKAHPGAKVKWIDDP
;
A
#
# COMPACT_ATOMS: atom_id res chain seq x y z
N MET A 1 30.04 15.32 54.63
CA MET A 1 30.32 15.53 53.20
C MET A 1 29.56 14.47 52.41
N ARG A 2 28.76 14.92 51.43
CA ARG A 2 27.86 14.08 50.61
C ARG A 2 28.68 13.31 49.57
N ALA A 3 28.46 12.01 49.45
CA ALA A 3 28.83 11.24 48.27
C ALA A 3 27.73 10.20 48.01
N GLY A 4 26.62 10.69 47.45
CA GLY A 4 25.53 9.85 46.97
C GLY A 4 26.01 9.09 45.74
N ARG A 5 25.99 7.76 45.86
CA ARG A 5 26.11 6.83 44.74
C ARG A 5 24.85 6.91 43.88
N LEU A 6 25.03 6.58 42.60
CA LEU A 6 24.11 5.87 41.71
C LEU A 6 23.75 6.60 40.40
N THR A 7 23.99 5.83 39.35
CA THR A 7 23.24 5.74 38.08
C THR A 7 23.49 6.80 37.02
N ALA A 8 24.31 6.37 36.06
CA ALA A 8 24.49 6.91 34.72
C ALA A 8 23.15 7.27 34.06
N SER A 9 23.05 8.52 33.62
CA SER A 9 21.96 9.03 32.79
C SER A 9 22.19 8.58 31.34
N VAL A 10 21.49 7.54 30.90
CA VAL A 10 21.29 7.23 29.48
C VAL A 10 19.82 7.51 29.17
N ALA A 11 19.54 8.77 28.85
CA ALA A 11 18.32 9.23 28.18
C ALA A 11 18.79 9.80 26.84
N GLY A 12 18.24 9.50 25.66
CA GLY A 12 17.04 8.81 25.28
C GLY A 12 16.83 9.20 23.82
N ILE A 13 17.30 8.39 22.87
CA ILE A 13 17.05 8.62 21.44
C ILE A 13 15.74 7.93 21.12
N ILE A 14 14.64 8.68 21.27
CA ILE A 14 13.35 8.28 20.69
C ILE A 14 13.49 8.54 19.20
N ALA A 15 14.00 7.55 18.47
CA ALA A 15 13.88 7.50 17.02
C ALA A 15 12.40 7.29 16.72
N LEU A 16 11.68 8.39 16.49
CA LEU A 16 10.29 8.40 16.08
C LEU A 16 10.20 7.87 14.64
N THR A 17 10.26 6.55 14.48
CA THR A 17 10.05 5.91 13.19
C THR A 17 8.56 6.03 12.85
N LEU A 18 8.22 7.06 12.10
CA LEU A 18 6.98 7.16 11.34
C LEU A 18 6.97 6.02 10.30
N THR A 19 6.62 4.81 10.72
CA THR A 19 6.22 3.76 9.80
C THR A 19 4.88 4.18 9.23
N ALA A 20 4.92 4.84 8.08
CA ALA A 20 3.77 5.13 7.26
C ALA A 20 3.03 3.82 7.01
N ALA A 21 1.90 3.63 7.68
CA ALA A 21 0.90 2.61 7.37
C ALA A 21 0.22 3.01 6.05
N GLY A 22 0.97 2.99 4.96
CA GLY A 22 0.42 2.97 3.62
C GLY A 22 -0.19 1.58 3.41
N CYS A 23 -1.44 1.52 2.99
CA CYS A 23 -2.07 0.30 2.47
C CYS A 23 -1.27 -0.14 1.23
N GLY A 24 -0.23 -0.94 1.45
CA GLY A 24 0.75 -1.35 0.45
C GLY A 24 0.41 -2.72 -0.11
N LEU A 25 -0.43 -2.76 -1.15
CA LEU A 25 -0.56 -3.90 -2.06
C LEU A 25 0.59 -3.86 -3.07
N SER A 26 1.78 -4.34 -2.68
CA SER A 26 2.94 -4.59 -3.54
C SER A 26 3.96 -5.38 -2.71
N GLY A 27 4.60 -6.45 -3.12
CA GLY A 27 4.80 -7.10 -4.41
C GLY A 27 5.80 -8.24 -4.16
N GLY A 28 5.84 -9.24 -5.04
CA GLY A 28 6.60 -10.48 -4.86
C GLY A 28 8.08 -10.28 -4.52
N GLY A 29 8.53 -10.98 -3.48
CA GLY A 29 9.93 -11.13 -3.12
C GLY A 29 10.32 -12.61 -3.13
N SER A 30 11.16 -13.00 -4.09
CA SER A 30 11.84 -14.30 -4.07
C SER A 30 12.90 -14.29 -2.97
N GLY A 31 12.62 -14.97 -1.87
CA GLY A 31 13.57 -15.23 -0.78
C GLY A 31 12.87 -16.05 0.29
N GLY A 32 13.49 -17.13 0.76
CA GLY A 32 12.91 -18.10 1.70
C GLY A 32 12.68 -17.54 3.11
N GLY A 33 11.79 -16.57 3.25
CA GLY A 33 11.23 -16.06 4.51
C GLY A 33 9.70 -16.08 4.46
N ASP A 34 9.07 -15.89 5.62
CA ASP A 34 7.62 -15.81 5.78
C ASP A 34 6.99 -14.89 4.71
N GLY A 35 5.88 -15.32 4.11
CA GLY A 35 5.15 -14.47 3.18
C GLY A 35 4.71 -13.19 3.88
N THR A 36 4.92 -12.04 3.27
CA THR A 36 4.40 -10.78 3.79
C THR A 36 3.41 -10.16 2.82
N ALA A 37 2.29 -9.68 3.35
CA ALA A 37 1.36 -8.81 2.64
C ALA A 37 1.48 -7.42 3.28
N GLY A 38 2.22 -6.53 2.63
CA GLY A 38 2.69 -5.31 3.27
C GLY A 38 3.61 -5.61 4.46
N GLY A 39 3.36 -4.98 5.61
CA GLY A 39 4.11 -5.19 6.86
C GLY A 39 3.65 -6.39 7.70
N CYS A 40 2.63 -7.12 7.27
CA CYS A 40 2.05 -8.23 8.02
C CYS A 40 2.62 -9.57 7.56
N LYS A 41 2.98 -10.44 8.51
CA LYS A 41 3.24 -11.86 8.23
C LYS A 41 1.93 -12.53 7.83
N VAL A 42 1.99 -13.29 6.76
CA VAL A 42 0.87 -14.07 6.23
C VAL A 42 1.34 -15.47 5.90
N ASP A 43 0.44 -16.44 6.05
CA ASP A 43 0.74 -17.83 5.75
C ASP A 43 1.22 -17.99 4.30
N LYS A 44 2.20 -18.86 4.09
CA LYS A 44 2.80 -19.07 2.77
C LYS A 44 1.79 -19.56 1.72
N GLY A 45 0.73 -20.25 2.17
CA GLY A 45 -0.38 -20.67 1.30
C GLY A 45 -1.26 -19.51 0.82
N ASN A 46 -1.19 -18.35 1.49
CA ASN A 46 -2.01 -17.18 1.21
C ASN A 46 -1.26 -16.12 0.39
N VAL A 47 0.05 -16.28 0.21
CA VAL A 47 0.85 -15.47 -0.73
C VAL A 47 1.02 -16.21 -2.04
N GLY A 48 0.37 -15.70 -3.08
CA GLY A 48 0.65 -16.12 -4.45
C GLY A 48 2.13 -15.88 -4.75
N SER A 49 2.89 -16.95 -4.96
CA SER A 49 4.33 -16.90 -5.23
C SER A 49 4.67 -16.63 -6.71
N GLY A 50 3.67 -16.61 -7.57
CA GLY A 50 3.81 -16.40 -9.00
C GLY A 50 3.57 -14.94 -9.40
N LYS A 51 4.33 -14.47 -10.38
CA LYS A 51 3.94 -13.27 -11.14
C LYS A 51 2.56 -13.52 -11.74
N LEU A 52 1.60 -12.64 -11.47
CA LEU A 52 0.32 -12.67 -12.17
C LEU A 52 0.59 -12.40 -13.65
N THR A 53 0.27 -13.39 -14.49
CA THR A 53 0.36 -13.32 -15.95
C THR A 53 -1.04 -13.37 -16.51
N GLY A 54 -1.35 -12.47 -17.43
CA GLY A 54 -2.69 -12.33 -18.01
C GLY A 54 -2.88 -10.95 -18.61
N ASP A 55 -3.66 -10.89 -19.68
CA ASP A 55 -4.03 -9.61 -20.28
C ASP A 55 -5.05 -8.89 -19.39
N VAL A 56 -4.81 -7.61 -19.12
CA VAL A 56 -5.77 -6.76 -18.42
C VAL A 56 -6.86 -6.36 -19.40
N LYS A 57 -8.02 -7.01 -19.32
CA LYS A 57 -9.17 -6.83 -20.22
C LYS A 57 -10.49 -6.82 -19.44
N GLY A 58 -11.52 -6.23 -20.05
CA GLY A 58 -12.88 -6.19 -19.51
C GLY A 58 -13.27 -4.85 -18.89
N GLN A 59 -14.34 -4.85 -18.10
CA GLN A 59 -14.84 -3.64 -17.44
C GLN A 59 -14.54 -3.67 -15.94
N ILE A 60 -13.94 -2.60 -15.45
CA ILE A 60 -13.62 -2.38 -14.04
C ILE A 60 -14.58 -1.30 -13.52
N THR A 61 -15.28 -1.57 -12.43
CA THR A 61 -16.05 -0.54 -11.71
C THR A 61 -15.18 0.00 -10.58
N PHE A 62 -14.80 1.27 -10.68
CA PHE A 62 -14.13 2.00 -9.61
C PHE A 62 -15.19 2.75 -8.82
N GLN A 63 -15.42 2.37 -7.57
CA GLN A 63 -16.44 2.99 -6.72
C GLN A 63 -15.77 3.76 -5.59
N THR A 64 -16.24 4.99 -5.37
CA THR A 64 -15.74 5.88 -4.32
C THR A 64 -16.89 6.52 -3.54
N THR A 65 -16.58 7.13 -2.40
CA THR A 65 -17.52 7.94 -1.62
C THR A 65 -17.00 9.37 -1.51
N ASN A 66 -17.72 10.34 -2.07
CA ASN A 66 -17.40 11.78 -2.07
C ASN A 66 -16.02 12.18 -2.61
N LEU A 67 -15.38 11.39 -3.46
CA LEU A 67 -14.02 11.72 -3.96
C LEU A 67 -14.05 12.54 -5.26
N LYS A 68 -15.15 12.54 -6.01
CA LYS A 68 -15.17 13.17 -7.33
C LYS A 68 -15.09 14.69 -7.29
N LYS A 69 -15.58 15.31 -6.20
CA LYS A 69 -15.58 16.77 -6.02
C LYS A 69 -14.16 17.34 -6.03
N ASP A 70 -13.29 16.80 -5.17
CA ASP A 70 -11.97 17.40 -4.92
C ASP A 70 -10.86 16.68 -5.71
N PHE A 71 -11.05 15.39 -6.06
CA PHE A 71 -10.05 14.56 -6.73
C PHE A 71 -10.45 14.12 -8.14
N GLY A 72 -11.56 14.65 -8.67
CA GLY A 72 -12.07 14.37 -10.02
C GLY A 72 -10.99 14.39 -11.10
N SER A 73 -10.26 15.49 -11.22
CA SER A 73 -9.23 15.66 -12.25
C SER A 73 -8.09 14.64 -12.11
N PHE A 74 -7.67 14.36 -10.87
CA PHE A 74 -6.61 13.40 -10.60
C PHE A 74 -7.02 11.99 -11.05
N PHE A 75 -8.15 11.48 -10.56
CA PHE A 75 -8.58 10.12 -10.89
C PHE A 75 -8.96 9.95 -12.35
N ASN A 76 -9.55 10.95 -13.00
CA ASN A 76 -9.77 10.89 -14.45
C ASN A 76 -8.45 10.79 -15.22
N GLY A 77 -7.40 11.50 -14.80
CA GLY A 77 -6.07 11.37 -15.38
C GLY A 77 -5.45 9.99 -15.19
N VAL A 78 -5.61 9.41 -13.99
CA VAL A 78 -5.15 8.05 -13.67
C VAL A 78 -5.91 7.02 -14.51
N ILE A 79 -7.25 7.11 -14.57
CA ILE A 79 -8.11 6.25 -15.38
C ILE A 79 -7.71 6.32 -16.85
N ALA A 80 -7.54 7.52 -17.41
CA ALA A 80 -7.14 7.68 -18.79
C ALA A 80 -5.76 7.07 -19.08
N SER A 81 -4.81 7.21 -18.14
CA SER A 81 -3.47 6.61 -18.27
C SER A 81 -3.54 5.08 -18.23
N PHE A 82 -4.39 4.52 -17.35
CA PHE A 82 -4.62 3.09 -17.25
C PHE A 82 -5.26 2.52 -18.53
N GLU A 83 -6.33 3.13 -19.06
CA GLU A 83 -6.97 2.67 -20.29
C GLU A 83 -6.06 2.79 -21.52
N LYS A 84 -5.16 3.78 -21.55
CA LYS A 84 -4.13 3.88 -22.61
C LYS A 84 -3.11 2.75 -22.54
N ALA A 85 -2.68 2.38 -21.33
CA ALA A 85 -1.76 1.27 -21.11
C ALA A 85 -2.44 -0.10 -21.35
N HIS A 86 -3.75 -0.17 -21.17
CA HIS A 86 -4.55 -1.40 -21.30
C HIS A 86 -5.79 -1.16 -22.20
N PRO A 87 -5.63 -1.15 -23.53
CA PRO A 87 -6.72 -0.83 -24.45
C PRO A 87 -7.93 -1.77 -24.38
N GLY A 88 -7.71 -3.01 -23.90
CA GLY A 88 -8.76 -3.99 -23.70
C GLY A 88 -9.54 -3.83 -22.39
N ALA A 89 -9.15 -2.88 -21.53
CA ALA A 89 -9.80 -2.60 -20.27
C ALA A 89 -10.51 -1.24 -20.29
N LYS A 90 -11.66 -1.17 -19.62
CA LYS A 90 -12.44 0.06 -19.44
C LYS A 90 -12.79 0.27 -17.98
N VAL A 91 -12.66 1.50 -17.50
CA VAL A 91 -12.96 1.85 -16.11
C VAL A 91 -14.23 2.69 -16.06
N LYS A 92 -15.22 2.20 -15.33
CA LYS A 92 -16.45 2.91 -14.99
C LYS A 92 -16.32 3.47 -13.58
N TRP A 93 -16.26 4.79 -13.44
CA TRP A 93 -16.20 5.44 -12.14
C TRP A 93 -17.60 5.80 -11.61
N ILE A 94 -17.96 5.21 -10.46
CA ILE A 94 -19.15 5.53 -9.66
C ILE A 94 -18.68 6.27 -8.40
N ASP A 95 -19.28 7.42 -8.09
CA ASP A 95 -19.01 8.15 -6.85
C ASP A 95 -20.33 8.32 -6.12
N ASP A 96 -20.44 7.68 -4.96
CA ASP A 96 -21.59 7.77 -4.08
C ASP A 96 -21.40 8.92 -3.08
N PRO A 97 -22.49 9.56 -2.62
CA PRO A 97 -22.46 10.60 -1.61
C PRO A 97 -22.20 10.09 -0.19
#